data_AF-A0A960QSS4-F1
#
_entry.id   AF-A0A960QSS4-F1
#
_cell.length_a   1.000
_cell.length_b   1.000
_cell.length_c   1.000
_cell.angle_alpha   90.00
_cell.angle_beta   90.00
_cell.angle_gamma   90.00
#
_symmetry.space_group_name_H-M   'P 1'
#
loop_
_entity.id
_entity.type
_entity.pdbx_description
1 polymer ?
#
loop_
_entity_poly.entity_id
_entity_poly.type
_entity_poly.pdbx_seq_one_letter_code
_entity_poly.pdbx_strand_id
1 'polypeptide(L)'
;MKKSISIAPLPNLSKRKCFPLTISTHLFDLLKSRVLKIKSQEDYSYTRQQWISQAIREKIEIDKKKQKKNSTVLYKQPKQKRLALLLEDKIVEEIDALLGERRAMGDVSFSKKSWIIEAIKEKLSRDTHS
;
A
#
# COMPACT_ATOMS: atom_id res chain seq x y z
N MET A 1 34.61 11.33 -40.64
CA MET A 1 33.43 10.44 -40.55
C MET A 1 32.93 10.46 -39.11
N LYS A 2 31.78 11.09 -38.83
CA LYS A 2 31.21 11.18 -37.47
C LYS A 2 30.32 9.96 -37.23
N LYS A 3 30.64 9.13 -36.24
CA LYS A 3 29.79 8.03 -35.79
C LYS A 3 28.63 8.60 -34.98
N SER A 4 27.43 8.55 -35.52
CA SER A 4 26.19 8.81 -34.78
C SER A 4 25.89 7.62 -33.88
N ILE A 5 25.96 7.82 -32.57
CA ILE A 5 25.54 6.83 -31.58
C ILE A 5 24.02 6.90 -31.50
N SER A 6 23.36 5.87 -32.02
CA SER A 6 21.92 5.69 -31.84
C SER A 6 21.67 5.28 -30.38
N ILE A 7 21.17 6.22 -29.58
CA ILE A 7 20.76 5.96 -28.21
C ILE A 7 19.36 5.34 -28.29
N ALA A 8 19.27 4.03 -28.04
CA ALA A 8 17.99 3.34 -27.94
C ALA A 8 17.14 3.99 -26.83
N PRO A 9 15.82 4.17 -27.02
CA PRO A 9 14.94 4.68 -25.98
C PRO A 9 14.95 3.72 -24.79
N LEU A 10 15.35 4.23 -23.61
CA LEU A 10 15.29 3.50 -22.36
C LEU A 10 13.85 2.98 -22.11
N PRO A 11 13.69 1.74 -21.61
CA PRO A 11 12.38 1.20 -21.32
C PRO A 11 11.65 2.09 -20.32
N ASN A 12 10.39 2.38 -20.65
CA ASN A 12 9.42 3.22 -19.96
C ASN A 12 9.51 3.05 -18.43
N LEU A 13 10.21 3.97 -17.76
CA LEU A 13 10.23 4.09 -16.30
C LEU A 13 8.80 4.44 -15.86
N SER A 14 8.04 3.43 -15.44
CA SER A 14 6.71 3.58 -14.84
C SER A 14 6.70 4.77 -13.88
N LYS A 15 5.87 5.78 -14.17
CA LYS A 15 5.72 6.99 -13.34
C LYS A 15 5.35 6.56 -11.91
N ARG A 16 6.30 6.70 -10.97
CA ARG A 16 6.09 6.44 -9.54
C ARG A 16 5.64 7.75 -8.89
N LYS A 17 4.48 7.76 -8.22
CA LYS A 17 3.97 8.91 -7.46
C LYS A 17 4.29 8.76 -5.98
N CYS A 18 4.78 9.83 -5.35
CA CYS A 18 5.05 9.87 -3.92
C CYS A 18 3.81 10.30 -3.13
N PHE A 19 3.42 9.51 -2.13
CA PHE A 19 2.28 9.70 -1.25
C PHE A 19 2.72 9.79 0.21
N PRO A 20 2.93 10.99 0.77
CA PRO A 20 3.07 11.14 2.21
C PRO A 20 1.80 10.69 2.94
N LEU A 21 1.89 9.56 3.63
CA LEU A 21 0.96 9.02 4.61
C LEU A 21 1.39 9.45 6.02
N THR A 22 0.51 9.30 7.00
CA THR A 22 0.84 9.39 8.41
C THR A 22 0.18 8.20 9.11
N ILE A 23 0.96 7.39 9.81
CA ILE A 23 0.50 6.20 10.56
C ILE A 23 0.83 6.34 12.04
N SER A 24 0.13 5.63 12.92
CA SER A 24 0.44 5.71 14.35
C SER A 24 1.84 5.17 14.66
N THR A 25 2.44 5.64 15.76
CA THR A 25 3.75 5.15 16.23
C THR A 25 3.77 3.64 16.39
N HIS A 26 2.74 3.10 17.03
CA HIS A 26 2.60 1.66 17.24
C HIS A 26 2.58 0.88 15.92
N LEU A 27 1.84 1.36 14.92
CA LEU A 27 1.76 0.70 13.62
C LEU A 27 3.11 0.73 12.87
N PHE A 28 3.83 1.83 13.01
CA PHE A 28 5.17 1.97 12.46
C PHE A 28 6.16 0.98 13.09
N ASP A 29 6.11 0.83 14.42
CA ASP A 29 7.02 -0.06 15.15
C ASP A 29 6.74 -1.54 14.82
N LEU A 30 5.46 -1.92 14.70
CA LEU A 30 5.06 -3.25 14.24
C LEU A 30 5.57 -3.56 12.82
N LEU A 31 5.37 -2.62 11.88
CA LEU A 31 5.88 -2.76 10.51
C LEU A 31 7.40 -2.93 10.49
N LYS A 32 8.12 -2.10 11.27
CA LYS A 32 9.59 -2.16 11.35
C LYS A 32 10.05 -3.53 11.87
N SER A 33 9.43 -4.00 12.95
CA SER A 33 9.73 -5.32 13.54
C SER A 33 9.49 -6.45 12.53
N ARG A 34 8.36 -6.42 11.81
CA ARG A 34 8.02 -7.44 10.82
C ARG A 34 9.03 -7.50 9.68
N VAL A 35 9.43 -6.36 9.13
CA VAL A 35 10.40 -6.30 8.04
C VAL A 35 11.79 -6.74 8.52
N LEU A 36 12.18 -6.41 9.76
CA LEU A 36 13.42 -6.93 10.35
C LEU A 36 13.38 -8.45 10.49
N LYS A 37 12.25 -9.01 10.92
CA LYS A 37 12.06 -10.46 11.05
C LYS A 37 12.20 -11.16 9.69
N ILE A 38 11.54 -10.66 8.65
CA ILE A 38 11.67 -11.20 7.27
C ILE A 38 13.11 -11.11 6.78
N LYS A 39 13.79 -9.99 7.02
CA LYS A 39 15.20 -9.83 6.69
C LYS A 39 16.11 -10.84 7.38
N SER A 40 15.80 -11.18 8.63
CA SER A 40 16.58 -12.15 9.39
C SER A 40 16.28 -13.61 9.05
N GLN A 41 15.10 -13.91 8.51
CA GLN A 41 14.62 -15.29 8.35
C GLN A 41 14.54 -15.76 6.89
N GLU A 42 14.35 -14.84 5.93
CA GLU A 42 14.00 -15.20 4.56
C GLU A 42 14.89 -14.48 3.54
N ASP A 43 14.88 -13.15 3.52
CA ASP A 43 15.59 -12.35 2.51
C ASP A 43 16.11 -11.04 3.10
N TYR A 44 17.44 -10.96 3.26
CA TYR A 44 18.13 -9.81 3.81
C TYR A 44 17.91 -8.50 3.01
N SER A 45 17.65 -8.63 1.70
CA SER A 45 17.42 -7.50 0.79
C SER A 45 16.00 -6.95 0.86
N TYR A 46 15.08 -7.66 1.53
CA TYR A 46 13.67 -7.33 1.56
C TYR A 46 13.37 -5.99 2.24
N THR A 47 12.83 -5.04 1.48
CA THR A 47 12.64 -3.65 1.94
C THR A 47 11.27 -3.41 2.55
N ARG A 48 11.18 -2.39 3.41
CA ARG A 48 9.90 -1.90 3.93
C ARG A 48 8.93 -1.52 2.81
N GLN A 49 9.43 -0.95 1.72
CA GLN A 49 8.60 -0.55 0.61
C GLN A 49 8.04 -1.77 -0.16
N GLN A 50 8.85 -2.81 -0.36
CA GLN A 50 8.36 -4.06 -0.94
C GLN A 50 7.27 -4.70 -0.07
N TRP A 51 7.46 -4.72 1.25
CA TRP A 51 6.43 -5.23 2.17
C TRP A 51 5.11 -4.48 2.04
N ILE A 52 5.16 -3.14 2.02
CA ILE A 52 3.96 -2.32 1.91
C ILE A 52 3.31 -2.46 0.54
N SER A 53 4.08 -2.52 -0.55
CA SER A 53 3.55 -2.77 -1.89
C SER A 53 2.84 -4.12 -1.96
N GLN A 54 3.40 -5.16 -1.33
CA GLN A 54 2.75 -6.46 -1.23
C GLN A 54 1.47 -6.40 -0.41
N ALA A 55 1.47 -5.63 0.69
CA ALA A 55 0.28 -5.38 1.51
C ALA A 55 -0.89 -4.80 0.72
N ILE A 56 -0.60 -3.80 -0.10
CA ILE A 56 -1.60 -3.14 -0.93
C ILE A 56 -2.14 -4.10 -1.99
N ARG A 57 -1.27 -4.85 -2.67
CA ARG A 57 -1.69 -5.84 -3.68
C ARG A 57 -2.60 -6.92 -3.09
N GLU A 58 -2.24 -7.46 -1.93
CA GLU A 58 -3.08 -8.45 -1.25
C GLU A 58 -4.43 -7.87 -0.83
N LYS A 59 -4.49 -6.62 -0.35
CA LYS A 59 -5.75 -5.96 -0.02
C LYS A 59 -6.63 -5.78 -1.25
N ILE A 60 -6.06 -5.38 -2.40
CA ILE A 60 -6.78 -5.28 -3.67
C ILE A 60 -7.41 -6.62 -4.04
N GLU A 61 -6.64 -7.71 -4.01
CA GLU A 61 -7.13 -9.05 -4.34
C GLU A 61 -8.20 -9.56 -3.35
N ILE A 62 -8.05 -9.23 -2.07
CA ILE A 62 -9.05 -9.57 -1.05
C ILE A 62 -10.34 -8.77 -1.26
N ASP A 63 -10.26 -7.48 -1.58
CA ASP A 63 -11.45 -6.65 -1.81
C ASP A 63 -12.17 -7.04 -3.11
N LYS A 64 -11.43 -7.40 -4.17
CA LYS A 64 -12.01 -8.04 -5.38
C LYS A 64 -12.78 -9.31 -5.04
N LYS A 65 -12.30 -10.10 -4.08
CA LYS A 65 -12.98 -11.32 -3.59
C LYS A 65 -14.10 -11.05 -2.57
N LYS A 66 -14.03 -9.93 -1.84
CA LYS A 66 -14.95 -9.56 -0.75
C LYS A 66 -16.16 -8.73 -1.17
N GLN A 67 -16.34 -8.41 -2.46
CA GLN A 67 -17.56 -7.78 -2.99
C GLN A 67 -18.89 -8.57 -2.75
N LYS A 68 -18.91 -9.55 -1.83
CA LYS A 68 -20.13 -10.22 -1.32
C LYS A 68 -20.42 -10.07 0.18
N LYS A 69 -19.59 -9.44 1.03
CA LYS A 69 -19.93 -9.27 2.45
C LYS A 69 -19.36 -7.97 3.04
N ASN A 70 -20.26 -7.05 3.36
CA ASN A 70 -19.96 -5.80 4.05
C ASN A 70 -19.78 -6.04 5.56
N SER A 71 -18.73 -5.48 6.13
CA SER A 71 -18.70 -5.09 7.55
C SER A 71 -17.63 -4.02 7.79
N THR A 72 -18.04 -2.95 8.46
CA THR A 72 -17.22 -1.77 8.78
C THR A 72 -16.83 -1.84 10.26
N VAL A 73 -15.55 -1.63 10.58
CA VAL A 73 -15.09 -1.49 11.98
C VAL A 73 -14.32 -0.17 12.13
N LEU A 74 -14.83 0.71 12.98
CA LEU A 74 -14.30 2.03 13.28
C LEU A 74 -13.37 1.95 14.50
N TYR A 75 -12.13 2.45 14.41
CA TYR A 75 -11.19 2.53 15.54
C TYR A 75 -10.64 3.94 15.76
N LYS A 76 -10.66 4.39 17.03
CA LYS A 76 -10.12 5.67 17.56
C LYS A 76 -8.60 5.79 17.36
N GLN A 77 -8.11 7.02 17.16
CA GLN A 77 -6.70 7.31 16.84
C GLN A 77 -5.86 7.72 18.08
N PRO A 78 -4.68 7.09 18.30
CA PRO A 78 -3.59 7.65 19.10
C PRO A 78 -2.44 8.19 18.22
N LYS A 79 -1.50 8.91 18.85
CA LYS A 79 -0.37 9.71 18.28
C LYS A 79 0.17 9.24 16.92
N GLN A 80 0.30 10.21 16.00
CA GLN A 80 0.56 10.03 14.57
C GLN A 80 2.05 10.28 14.19
N LYS A 81 2.62 9.50 13.26
CA LYS A 81 3.95 9.63 12.63
C LYS A 81 3.84 9.67 11.10
N ARG A 82 4.58 10.54 10.41
CA ARG A 82 4.56 10.62 8.93
C ARG A 82 5.32 9.45 8.28
N LEU A 83 4.74 8.86 7.25
CA LEU A 83 5.24 7.76 6.40
C LEU A 83 5.09 8.13 4.92
N ALA A 84 6.15 8.37 4.16
CA ALA A 84 6.03 8.57 2.70
C ALA A 84 5.97 7.22 1.93
N LEU A 85 4.91 7.04 1.14
CA LEU A 85 4.64 5.87 0.29
C LEU A 85 4.78 6.23 -1.18
N LEU A 86 5.72 5.65 -1.91
CA LEU A 86 5.75 5.77 -3.36
C LEU A 86 4.87 4.66 -3.97
N LEU A 87 3.75 5.05 -4.59
CA LEU A 87 2.81 4.15 -5.28
C LEU A 87 2.92 4.35 -6.80
N GLU A 88 2.82 3.26 -7.54
CA GLU A 88 2.73 3.29 -9.00
C GLU A 88 1.40 3.89 -9.44
N ASP A 89 1.39 4.61 -10.56
CA ASP A 89 0.18 5.27 -11.09
C ASP A 89 -1.01 4.32 -11.25
N LYS A 90 -0.75 3.11 -11.77
CA LYS A 90 -1.78 2.09 -11.93
C LYS A 90 -2.44 1.68 -10.61
N ILE A 91 -1.66 1.60 -9.53
CA ILE A 91 -2.20 1.28 -8.20
C ILE A 91 -3.06 2.44 -7.68
N VAL A 92 -2.68 3.68 -7.97
CA VAL A 92 -3.47 4.85 -7.58
C VAL A 92 -4.82 4.87 -8.31
N GLU A 93 -4.82 4.59 -9.61
CA GLU A 93 -6.02 4.51 -10.44
C GLU A 93 -6.96 3.40 -9.97
N GLU A 94 -6.43 2.22 -9.65
CA GLU A 94 -7.22 1.10 -9.11
C GLU A 94 -7.86 1.47 -7.75
N ILE A 95 -7.14 2.17 -6.88
CA ILE A 95 -7.70 2.65 -5.61
C ILE A 95 -8.82 3.68 -5.85
N ASP A 96 -8.63 4.59 -6.80
CA ASP A 96 -9.65 5.60 -7.15
C ASP A 96 -10.92 4.97 -7.71
N ALA A 97 -10.79 3.95 -8.58
CA ALA A 97 -11.93 3.21 -9.10
C ALA A 97 -12.73 2.54 -7.97
N LEU A 98 -12.05 1.82 -7.06
CA LEU A 98 -12.69 1.13 -5.93
C LEU A 98 -13.38 2.09 -4.95
N LEU A 99 -12.78 3.26 -4.71
CA LEU A 99 -13.41 4.30 -3.88
C LEU A 99 -14.59 4.97 -4.59
N GLY A 100 -14.51 5.13 -5.91
CA GLY A 100 -15.61 5.61 -6.73
C GLY A 100 -16.82 4.69 -6.65
N GLU A 101 -16.60 3.38 -6.77
CA GLU A 101 -17.64 2.36 -6.61
C GLU A 101 -18.25 2.38 -5.21
N ARG A 102 -17.43 2.43 -4.14
CA ARG A 102 -17.96 2.51 -2.76
C ARG A 102 -18.78 3.76 -2.50
N ARG A 103 -18.35 4.91 -3.04
CA ARG A 103 -19.11 6.16 -2.94
C ARG A 103 -20.44 6.07 -3.68
N ALA A 104 -20.45 5.46 -4.86
CA ALA A 104 -21.68 5.19 -5.61
C ALA A 104 -22.65 4.29 -4.83
N MET A 105 -22.13 3.41 -3.96
CA MET A 105 -22.91 2.56 -3.06
C MET A 105 -23.29 3.22 -1.71
N GLY A 106 -23.06 4.54 -1.56
CA GLY A 106 -23.46 5.30 -0.38
C GLY A 106 -22.45 5.34 0.76
N ASP A 107 -21.29 4.69 0.63
CA ASP A 107 -20.23 4.73 1.64
C ASP A 107 -19.27 5.90 1.41
N VAL A 108 -19.69 7.09 1.87
CA VAL A 108 -18.99 8.37 1.65
C VAL A 108 -17.86 8.61 2.66
N SER A 109 -17.73 7.75 3.66
CA SER A 109 -16.89 7.97 4.85
C SER A 109 -15.40 7.68 4.60
N PHE A 110 -15.05 6.97 3.52
CA PHE A 110 -13.69 6.52 3.28
C PHE A 110 -12.89 7.44 2.34
N SER A 111 -11.87 8.09 2.90
CA SER A 111 -10.83 8.74 2.10
C SER A 111 -9.81 7.72 1.60
N LYS A 112 -9.12 8.03 0.50
CA LYS A 112 -8.00 7.24 -0.03
C LYS A 112 -6.94 6.92 1.02
N LYS A 113 -6.62 7.91 1.86
CA LYS A 113 -5.68 7.74 2.97
C LYS A 113 -6.19 6.75 4.02
N SER A 114 -7.48 6.85 4.38
CA SER A 114 -8.11 5.91 5.32
C SER A 114 -8.10 4.48 4.76
N TRP A 115 -8.41 4.32 3.47
CA TRP A 115 -8.40 3.02 2.79
C TRP A 115 -7.01 2.37 2.77
N ILE A 116 -5.96 3.16 2.46
CA ILE A 116 -4.57 2.68 2.52
C ILE A 116 -4.18 2.27 3.95
N ILE A 117 -4.63 3.01 4.96
CA ILE A 117 -4.37 2.67 6.38
C ILE A 117 -5.05 1.34 6.75
N GLU A 118 -6.28 1.10 6.31
CA GLU A 118 -6.96 -0.18 6.52
C GLU A 118 -6.24 -1.35 5.84
N ALA A 119 -5.76 -1.16 4.61
CA ALA A 119 -4.97 -2.17 3.90
C ALA A 119 -3.76 -2.64 4.73
N ILE A 120 -3.04 -1.67 5.32
CA ILE A 120 -1.86 -1.95 6.17
C ILE A 120 -2.28 -2.69 7.45
N LYS A 121 -3.34 -2.23 8.13
CA LYS A 121 -3.85 -2.86 9.36
C LYS A 121 -4.24 -4.32 9.11
N GLU A 122 -5.02 -4.57 8.06
CA GLU A 122 -5.50 -5.91 7.75
C GLU A 122 -4.37 -6.90 7.46
N LYS A 123 -3.33 -6.49 6.72
CA LYS A 123 -2.19 -7.38 6.49
C LYS A 123 -1.44 -7.67 7.78
N LEU A 124 -1.20 -6.66 8.61
CA LEU A 124 -0.53 -6.86 9.90
C LEU A 124 -1.31 -7.84 10.78
N SER A 125 -2.64 -7.73 10.86
CA SER A 125 -3.46 -8.67 11.61
C SER A 125 -3.31 -10.10 11.10
N ARG A 126 -3.33 -10.33 9.78
CA ARG A 126 -3.14 -11.68 9.19
C ARG A 126 -1.77 -12.27 9.52
N ASP A 127 -0.72 -11.45 9.40
CA ASP A 127 0.66 -11.87 9.66
C ASP A 127 0.96 -12.16 11.14
N THR A 128 0.19 -11.60 12.08
CA THR A 128 0.31 -11.90 13.53
C THR A 128 -0.43 -13.16 13.96
N HIS A 129 -1.38 -13.65 13.16
CA HIS A 129 -2.16 -14.85 13.44
C HIS A 129 -1.66 -16.09 12.68
N SER A 130 -0.50 -15.99 12.02
CA SER A 130 0.18 -17.06 11.29
C SER A 130 1.56 -17.32 11.86
#